data_AF-A0AAU4ZQE8-F1
#
_entry.id   AF-A0AAU4ZQE8-F1
#
_cell.length_a   1.000
_cell.length_b   1.000
_cell.length_c   1.000
_cell.angle_alpha   90.00
_cell.angle_beta   90.00
_cell.angle_gamma   90.00
#
_symmetry.space_group_name_H-M   'P 1'
#
loop_
_entity.id
_entity.type
_entity.pdbx_description
1 polymer ?
#
loop_
_entity_poly.entity_id
_entity_poly.type
_entity_poly.pdbx_seq_one_letter_code
_entity_poly.pdbx_strand_id
1 'polypeptide(L)'
;MTGMTRRDVVRHTAVLGTATLMGGGSVLALPAGAAAAGRPGPGDAPKRPTSPNGWELEEKANDVSTVWTRPVPGTGLDVDVRIGDVETVLVHVVRRFHYEIDELRKGDLGGWRAPARVKLTRAEGNQASGTAVAIRPGSYPPGAEGGFYSPQLMVIRDILAECDGVVRWGGDDDRPYEALFSIDVPPGDKRLTDLVARLRNWADEPGAGPGTRVDVADAKRRAAATALERRQKKTA
;
A
#
# COMPACT_ATOMS: atom_id res chain seq x y z
N MET A 1 29.12 17.97 26.70
CA MET A 1 28.78 16.94 27.70
C MET A 1 27.87 17.59 28.74
N THR A 2 26.57 17.35 28.62
CA THR A 2 25.58 17.69 29.67
C THR A 2 24.36 16.83 29.38
N GLY A 3 24.32 15.66 30.03
CA GLY A 3 23.26 14.68 29.87
C GLY A 3 21.99 15.11 30.62
N MET A 4 20.85 15.02 29.94
CA MET A 4 19.54 15.08 30.58
C MET A 4 18.97 13.66 30.65
N THR A 5 18.87 13.17 31.87
CA THR A 5 18.39 11.85 32.24
C THR A 5 16.88 11.84 32.32
N ARG A 6 16.29 10.77 31.78
CA ARG A 6 14.87 10.41 31.86
C ARG A 6 14.46 10.18 33.32
N ARG A 7 13.47 10.94 33.82
CA ARG A 7 12.48 10.56 34.86
C ARG A 7 11.79 11.82 35.36
N ASP A 8 10.48 11.93 35.10
CA ASP A 8 9.48 12.61 35.92
C ASP A 8 8.12 12.22 35.32
N VAL A 9 7.62 11.02 35.64
CA VAL A 9 6.75 10.73 36.80
C VAL A 9 5.43 11.48 36.72
N VAL A 10 4.45 10.74 36.21
CA VAL A 10 3.00 10.91 36.28
C VAL A 10 2.55 11.28 37.69
N ARG A 11 1.69 12.30 37.83
CA ARG A 11 0.77 12.39 38.97
C ARG A 11 -0.66 12.72 38.53
N HIS A 12 -1.53 11.80 38.93
CA HIS A 12 -2.98 11.84 38.90
C HIS A 12 -3.57 13.07 39.58
N THR A 13 -4.70 13.55 39.06
CA THR A 13 -5.77 14.14 39.87
C THR A 13 -7.12 13.59 39.42
N ALA A 14 -7.65 12.65 40.21
CA ALA A 14 -9.05 12.27 40.23
C ALA A 14 -9.83 13.31 41.06
N VAL A 15 -10.95 13.79 40.55
CA VAL A 15 -11.92 14.57 41.34
C VAL A 15 -13.19 13.73 41.46
N LEU A 16 -13.41 13.26 42.69
CA LEU A 16 -14.65 12.68 43.19
C LEU A 16 -15.64 13.83 43.47
N GLY A 17 -16.82 13.76 42.86
CA GLY A 17 -17.96 14.61 43.20
C GLY A 17 -19.14 13.74 43.60
N THR A 18 -19.25 13.43 44.89
CA THR A 18 -20.43 12.82 45.51
C THR A 18 -21.42 13.92 45.90
N ALA A 19 -22.66 13.84 45.40
CA ALA A 19 -23.78 14.61 45.91
C ALA A 19 -24.92 13.67 46.29
N THR A 20 -25.15 13.55 47.60
CA THR A 20 -26.29 12.90 48.24
C THR A 20 -27.39 13.92 48.49
N LEU A 21 -28.63 13.62 48.08
CA LEU A 21 -29.84 14.25 48.63
C LEU A 21 -30.91 13.17 48.88
N MET A 22 -31.34 13.11 50.14
CA MET A 22 -32.45 12.31 50.68
C MET A 22 -33.75 13.12 50.63
N GLY A 23 -34.85 12.43 50.33
CA GLY A 23 -36.24 12.93 50.35
C GLY A 23 -36.95 12.40 49.10
N GLY A 24 -37.96 11.54 49.13
CA GLY A 24 -39.08 11.42 50.07
C GLY A 24 -40.35 11.88 49.35
N GLY A 25 -41.07 10.98 48.67
CA GLY A 25 -42.41 11.27 48.15
C GLY A 25 -42.77 10.66 46.79
N SER A 26 -43.77 9.78 46.83
CA SER A 26 -44.78 9.51 45.79
C SER A 26 -44.38 8.76 44.50
N VAL A 27 -44.94 7.55 44.43
CA VAL A 27 -44.98 6.63 43.30
C VAL A 27 -45.85 7.21 42.18
N LEU A 28 -45.26 7.54 41.04
CA LEU A 28 -45.94 7.65 39.76
C LEU A 28 -45.08 6.96 38.70
N ALA A 29 -45.57 5.83 38.22
CA ALA A 29 -44.98 5.05 37.15
C ALA A 29 -45.00 5.87 35.84
N LEU A 30 -43.81 6.22 35.36
CA LEU A 30 -43.58 6.68 33.99
C LEU A 30 -43.08 5.50 33.16
N PRO A 31 -43.50 5.34 31.90
CA PRO A 31 -43.11 4.21 31.08
C PRO A 31 -41.60 4.27 30.79
N ALA A 32 -40.88 3.26 31.28
CA ALA A 32 -39.53 2.97 30.88
C ALA A 32 -39.53 2.50 29.42
N GLY A 33 -39.43 3.46 28.51
CA GLY A 33 -39.24 3.26 27.08
C GLY A 33 -37.94 3.91 26.60
N ALA A 34 -36.86 3.81 27.38
CA ALA A 34 -35.53 4.03 26.84
C ALA A 34 -35.22 2.81 25.97
N ALA A 35 -35.57 2.90 24.69
CA ALA A 35 -34.98 2.04 23.68
C ALA A 35 -33.47 2.22 23.80
N ALA A 36 -32.82 1.27 24.48
CA ALA A 36 -31.41 1.06 24.35
C ALA A 36 -31.20 0.76 22.87
N ALA A 37 -30.91 1.80 22.08
CA ALA A 37 -30.25 1.65 20.82
C ALA A 37 -29.01 0.82 21.16
N GLY A 38 -29.07 -0.46 20.82
CA GLY A 38 -27.98 -1.39 21.08
C GLY A 38 -26.73 -0.72 20.58
N ARG A 39 -25.71 -0.59 21.43
CA ARG A 39 -24.39 -0.20 20.96
C ARG A 39 -24.09 -1.18 19.83
N PRO A 40 -23.85 -0.71 18.59
CA PRO A 40 -23.50 -1.60 17.49
C PRO A 40 -22.40 -2.51 18.00
N GLY A 41 -22.61 -3.83 17.86
CA GLY A 41 -21.58 -4.79 18.24
C GLY A 41 -20.30 -4.47 17.45
N PRO A 42 -19.12 -4.95 17.86
CA PRO A 42 -17.88 -4.78 17.09
C PRO A 42 -17.91 -5.33 15.66
N GLY A 43 -19.06 -5.85 15.17
CA GLY A 43 -19.31 -6.28 13.80
C GLY A 43 -20.32 -5.45 12.99
N ASP A 44 -20.90 -4.36 13.54
CA ASP A 44 -21.94 -3.55 12.86
C ASP A 44 -21.40 -2.29 12.16
N ALA A 45 -20.07 -2.09 12.15
CA ALA A 45 -19.48 -1.03 11.34
C ALA A 45 -19.74 -1.35 9.85
N PRO A 46 -20.30 -0.42 9.06
CA PRO A 46 -20.52 -0.65 7.64
C PRO A 46 -19.19 -1.02 6.97
N LYS A 47 -19.16 -2.18 6.30
CA LYS A 47 -17.97 -2.68 5.60
C LYS A 47 -17.57 -1.65 4.55
N ARG A 48 -16.39 -1.05 4.72
CA ARG A 48 -15.86 -0.05 3.79
C ARG A 48 -15.65 -0.69 2.41
N PRO A 49 -15.93 0.04 1.32
CA PRO A 49 -15.66 -0.46 -0.02
C PRO A 49 -14.16 -0.73 -0.19
N THR A 50 -13.84 -1.77 -0.96
CA THR A 50 -12.46 -2.21 -1.18
C THR A 50 -12.07 -2.14 -2.65
N SER A 51 -10.78 -1.96 -2.92
CA SER A 51 -10.18 -2.11 -4.25
C SER A 51 -10.17 -3.56 -4.71
N PRO A 52 -9.90 -3.85 -6.00
CA PRO A 52 -9.80 -5.21 -6.52
C PRO A 52 -8.92 -6.16 -5.70
N ASN A 53 -7.79 -5.67 -5.16
CA ASN A 53 -6.89 -6.44 -4.30
C ASN A 53 -7.34 -6.52 -2.82
N GLY A 54 -8.54 -6.08 -2.47
CA GLY A 54 -9.14 -6.24 -1.15
C GLY A 54 -8.74 -5.20 -0.10
N TRP A 55 -8.06 -4.12 -0.50
CA TRP A 55 -7.68 -3.02 0.41
C TRP A 55 -8.78 -1.97 0.50
N GLU A 56 -8.96 -1.38 1.68
CA GLU A 56 -9.96 -0.30 1.86
C GLU A 56 -9.63 0.91 0.98
N LEU A 57 -10.67 1.43 0.31
CA LEU A 57 -10.58 2.64 -0.50
C LEU A 57 -10.38 3.87 0.39
N GLU A 58 -9.65 4.85 -0.14
CA GLU A 58 -9.43 6.13 0.52
C GLU A 58 -10.07 7.24 -0.32
N GLU A 59 -10.84 8.12 0.32
CA GLU A 59 -11.52 9.22 -0.37
C GLU A 59 -10.57 10.39 -0.68
N LYS A 60 -9.54 10.58 0.16
CA LYS A 60 -8.55 11.65 0.04
C LYS A 60 -7.15 11.13 0.38
N ALA A 61 -6.13 11.62 -0.31
CA ALA A 61 -4.74 11.51 0.12
C ALA A 61 -4.34 12.74 0.96
N ASN A 62 -3.37 12.57 1.86
CA ASN A 62 -2.76 13.66 2.64
C ASN A 62 -3.75 14.42 3.56
N ASP A 63 -4.69 13.71 4.19
CA ASP A 63 -5.67 14.24 5.15
C ASP A 63 -5.83 13.28 6.36
N VAL A 64 -7.02 13.01 6.90
CA VAL A 64 -7.23 11.88 7.82
C VAL A 64 -7.36 10.58 7.00
N SER A 65 -6.26 10.13 6.40
CA SER A 65 -6.21 8.93 5.55
C SER A 65 -4.93 8.11 5.71
N THR A 66 -4.93 6.90 5.15
CA THR A 66 -3.75 6.02 5.15
C THR A 66 -2.84 6.23 3.93
N VAL A 67 -3.15 7.19 3.07
CA VAL A 67 -2.39 7.48 1.86
C VAL A 67 -1.68 8.82 2.02
N TRP A 68 -0.36 8.78 1.90
CA TRP A 68 0.50 9.95 2.05
C TRP A 68 1.49 10.08 0.92
N THR A 69 1.94 11.31 0.67
CA THR A 69 3.07 11.60 -0.21
C THR A 69 4.35 11.02 0.39
N ARG A 70 5.00 10.13 -0.35
CA ARG A 70 6.23 9.46 0.05
C ARG A 70 7.35 9.76 -0.95
N PRO A 71 8.54 10.16 -0.48
CA PRO A 71 9.67 10.37 -1.35
C PRO A 71 10.16 9.03 -1.91
N VAL A 72 10.67 9.06 -3.13
CA VAL A 72 11.33 7.92 -3.77
C VAL A 72 12.84 8.16 -3.76
N PRO A 73 13.59 7.50 -2.86
CA PRO A 73 15.02 7.77 -2.68
C PRO A 73 15.86 7.63 -3.96
N GLY A 74 16.55 8.73 -4.26
CA GLY A 74 17.50 8.87 -5.37
C GLY A 74 16.90 9.19 -6.73
N THR A 75 15.58 9.42 -6.82
CA THR A 75 14.94 9.93 -8.05
C THR A 75 14.58 11.41 -7.94
N GLY A 76 14.49 11.96 -6.72
CA GLY A 76 13.99 13.32 -6.49
C GLY A 76 12.48 13.47 -6.74
N LEU A 77 11.76 12.35 -6.88
CA LEU A 77 10.31 12.30 -7.10
C LEU A 77 9.58 11.84 -5.84
N ASP A 78 8.31 12.22 -5.75
CA ASP A 78 7.40 11.80 -4.70
C ASP A 78 6.20 11.07 -5.30
N VAL A 79 5.56 10.22 -4.51
CA VAL A 79 4.35 9.49 -4.90
C VAL A 79 3.38 9.34 -3.75
N ASP A 80 2.09 9.55 -4.02
CA ASP A 80 1.03 9.28 -3.05
C ASP A 80 0.74 7.78 -3.01
N VAL A 81 1.05 7.12 -1.89
CA VAL A 81 0.82 5.68 -1.69
C VAL A 81 0.33 5.42 -0.29
N ARG A 82 -0.27 4.24 -0.08
CA ARG A 82 -0.64 3.77 1.25
C ARG A 82 0.62 3.55 2.09
N ILE A 83 0.66 4.18 3.25
CA ILE A 83 1.82 4.16 4.15
C ILE A 83 2.05 2.77 4.76
N GLY A 84 3.29 2.52 5.19
CA GLY A 84 3.69 1.28 5.87
C GLY A 84 4.29 0.25 4.93
N ASP A 85 3.79 -0.98 4.97
CA ASP A 85 4.37 -2.10 4.21
C ASP A 85 4.17 -1.91 2.69
N VAL A 86 3.01 -1.38 2.27
CA VAL A 86 2.70 -1.07 0.87
C VAL A 86 3.69 -0.05 0.30
N GLU A 87 3.89 1.07 1.01
CA GLU A 87 4.89 2.08 0.66
C GLU A 87 6.26 1.45 0.43
N THR A 88 6.73 0.63 1.38
CA THR A 88 8.07 0.04 1.32
C THR A 88 8.27 -0.75 0.03
N VAL A 89 7.27 -1.53 -0.37
CA VAL A 89 7.31 -2.35 -1.59
C VAL A 89 7.17 -1.51 -2.86
N LEU A 90 6.19 -0.60 -2.92
CA LEU A 90 5.96 0.19 -4.15
C LEU A 90 7.09 1.19 -4.41
N VAL A 91 7.65 1.81 -3.37
CA VAL A 91 8.83 2.67 -3.50
C VAL A 91 10.04 1.85 -4.00
N HIS A 92 10.21 0.61 -3.51
CA HIS A 92 11.26 -0.28 -4.01
C HIS A 92 11.12 -0.58 -5.51
N VAL A 93 9.91 -0.91 -5.97
CA VAL A 93 9.61 -1.16 -7.40
C VAL A 93 9.96 0.06 -8.25
N VAL A 94 9.53 1.26 -7.83
CA VAL A 94 9.81 2.50 -8.56
C VAL A 94 11.31 2.77 -8.64
N ARG A 95 12.06 2.52 -7.56
CA ARG A 95 13.52 2.68 -7.54
C ARG A 95 14.20 1.71 -8.50
N ARG A 96 13.84 0.42 -8.49
CA ARG A 96 14.37 -0.57 -9.43
C ARG A 96 14.11 -0.16 -10.87
N PHE A 97 12.89 0.29 -11.18
CA PHE A 97 12.54 0.80 -12.51
C PHE A 97 13.45 1.98 -12.90
N HIS A 98 13.60 2.98 -12.02
CA HIS A 98 14.39 4.17 -12.28
C HIS A 98 15.86 3.86 -12.59
N TYR A 99 16.47 2.93 -11.85
CA TYR A 99 17.90 2.63 -12.01
C TYR A 99 18.21 1.62 -13.13
N GLU A 100 17.26 0.74 -13.47
CA GLU A 100 17.55 -0.43 -14.31
C GLU A 100 16.79 -0.43 -15.64
N ILE A 101 15.74 0.37 -15.78
CA ILE A 101 14.93 0.45 -17.01
C ILE A 101 15.07 1.80 -17.68
N ASP A 102 14.65 2.87 -17.00
CA ASP A 102 14.74 4.24 -17.52
C ASP A 102 14.61 5.27 -16.39
N GLU A 103 15.35 6.37 -16.52
CA GLU A 103 15.40 7.44 -15.53
C GLU A 103 14.08 8.21 -15.50
N LEU A 104 13.37 8.11 -14.38
CA LEU A 104 12.10 8.80 -14.16
C LEU A 104 12.27 10.32 -13.99
N ARG A 105 11.39 11.07 -14.65
CA ARG A 105 11.33 12.53 -14.59
C ARG A 105 10.06 13.00 -13.88
N LYS A 106 9.97 14.31 -13.64
CA LYS A 106 8.76 14.92 -13.10
C LYS A 106 7.56 14.65 -14.03
N GLY A 107 6.51 14.07 -13.48
CA GLY A 107 5.30 13.67 -14.22
C GLY A 107 5.27 12.21 -14.66
N ASP A 108 6.38 11.47 -14.52
CA ASP A 108 6.46 10.06 -14.89
C ASP A 108 5.93 9.13 -13.80
N LEU A 109 5.46 9.63 -12.66
CA LEU A 109 5.00 8.81 -11.56
C LEU A 109 3.59 9.21 -11.14
N GLY A 110 2.66 8.25 -11.20
CA GLY A 110 1.28 8.40 -10.75
C GLY A 110 0.98 7.47 -9.59
N GLY A 111 0.61 8.03 -8.43
CA GLY A 111 0.24 7.27 -7.24
C GLY A 111 -1.27 7.08 -7.09
N TRP A 112 -1.78 7.38 -5.90
CA TRP A 112 -3.18 7.33 -5.55
C TRP A 112 -4.05 8.21 -6.46
N ARG A 113 -5.27 7.75 -6.71
CA ARG A 113 -6.31 8.48 -7.44
C ARG A 113 -7.64 8.27 -6.74
N ALA A 114 -8.42 9.35 -6.60
CA ALA A 114 -9.74 9.27 -5.99
C ALA A 114 -10.61 8.16 -6.64
N PRO A 115 -11.45 7.43 -5.87
CA PRO A 115 -12.29 6.35 -6.39
C PRO A 115 -13.12 6.74 -7.62
N ALA A 116 -13.64 7.97 -7.65
CA ALA A 116 -14.42 8.51 -8.78
C ALA A 116 -13.60 8.71 -10.08
N ARG A 117 -12.27 8.62 -10.03
CA ARG A 117 -11.36 8.88 -11.15
C ARG A 117 -10.75 7.60 -11.74
N VAL A 118 -11.09 6.42 -11.21
CA VAL A 118 -10.58 5.13 -11.66
C VAL A 118 -11.71 4.11 -11.81
N LYS A 119 -11.52 3.09 -12.65
CA LYS A 119 -12.48 1.97 -12.75
C LYS A 119 -12.18 0.96 -11.65
N LEU A 120 -13.03 0.93 -10.61
CA LEU A 120 -12.87 0.02 -9.45
C LEU A 120 -13.00 -1.47 -9.80
N THR A 121 -13.48 -1.81 -11.01
CA THR A 121 -13.58 -3.19 -11.51
C THR A 121 -12.33 -3.65 -12.28
N ARG A 122 -11.28 -2.83 -12.33
CA ARG A 122 -10.03 -3.07 -13.08
C ARG A 122 -8.82 -2.87 -12.18
N ALA A 123 -7.65 -3.37 -12.58
CA ALA A 123 -6.42 -3.24 -11.80
C ALA A 123 -6.08 -1.77 -11.43
N GLU A 124 -6.36 -0.81 -12.32
CA GLU A 124 -6.21 0.65 -12.04
C GLU A 124 -7.02 1.12 -10.81
N GLY A 125 -8.08 0.40 -10.44
CA GLY A 125 -8.84 0.60 -9.21
C GLY A 125 -8.01 0.46 -7.93
N ASN A 126 -6.89 -0.27 -7.95
CA ASN A 126 -5.96 -0.38 -6.83
C ASN A 126 -5.26 0.97 -6.49
N GLN A 127 -5.26 1.94 -7.42
CA GLN A 127 -4.81 3.30 -7.12
C GLN A 127 -5.72 4.00 -6.11
N ALA A 128 -7.01 3.62 -6.00
CA ALA A 128 -7.94 4.24 -5.07
C ALA A 128 -7.77 3.83 -3.60
N SER A 129 -7.07 2.71 -3.34
CA SER A 129 -6.62 2.32 -1.99
C SER A 129 -5.15 2.69 -1.72
N GLY A 130 -4.48 3.34 -2.68
CA GLY A 130 -3.07 3.70 -2.61
C GLY A 130 -2.12 2.51 -2.73
N THR A 131 -2.59 1.39 -3.29
CA THR A 131 -1.86 0.13 -3.39
C THR A 131 -1.37 -0.19 -4.80
N ALA A 132 -1.35 0.83 -5.67
CA ALA A 132 -0.77 0.74 -6.99
C ALA A 132 -0.08 2.05 -7.39
N VAL A 133 0.96 1.93 -8.20
CA VAL A 133 1.66 3.03 -8.85
C VAL A 133 1.65 2.82 -10.36
N ALA A 134 1.53 3.90 -11.11
CA ALA A 134 1.68 3.92 -12.56
C ALA A 134 2.98 4.65 -12.91
N ILE A 135 3.90 3.94 -13.56
CA ILE A 135 5.20 4.45 -14.01
C ILE A 135 5.11 4.79 -15.50
N ARG A 136 5.41 6.04 -15.84
CA ARG A 136 5.28 6.65 -17.18
C ARG A 136 3.91 6.40 -17.83
N PRO A 137 2.79 6.73 -17.18
CA PRO A 137 1.45 6.46 -17.72
C PRO A 137 1.16 7.18 -19.06
N GLY A 138 1.88 8.26 -19.38
CA GLY A 138 1.80 8.92 -20.69
C GLY A 138 2.50 8.16 -21.82
N SER A 139 3.53 7.36 -21.50
CA SER A 139 4.22 6.49 -22.47
C SER A 139 3.55 5.11 -22.59
N TYR A 140 2.93 4.64 -21.52
CA TYR A 140 2.31 3.32 -21.43
C TYR A 140 0.82 3.41 -21.03
N PRO A 141 -0.06 3.93 -21.91
CA PRO A 141 -1.46 4.13 -21.58
C PRO A 141 -2.24 2.80 -21.47
N PRO A 142 -3.37 2.76 -20.73
CA PRO A 142 -4.17 1.55 -20.61
C PRO A 142 -4.72 1.03 -21.95
N GLY A 143 -4.45 -0.24 -22.23
CA GLY A 143 -4.78 -0.96 -23.45
C GLY A 143 -3.66 -0.96 -24.49
N ALA A 144 -2.53 -0.28 -24.25
CA ALA A 144 -1.34 -0.36 -25.09
C ALA A 144 -0.40 -1.45 -24.57
N GLU A 145 0.29 -2.10 -25.51
CA GLU A 145 1.28 -3.16 -25.28
C GLU A 145 2.52 -2.93 -26.14
N GLY A 146 3.63 -3.57 -25.76
CA GLY A 146 4.89 -3.51 -26.53
C GLY A 146 5.72 -2.25 -26.26
N GLY A 147 5.48 -1.57 -25.14
CA GLY A 147 6.22 -0.38 -24.73
C GLY A 147 7.63 -0.67 -24.20
N PHE A 148 7.95 -1.92 -23.87
CA PHE A 148 9.24 -2.34 -23.34
C PHE A 148 9.99 -3.26 -24.30
N TYR A 149 11.30 -3.01 -24.45
CA TYR A 149 12.19 -3.91 -25.18
C TYR A 149 12.50 -5.17 -24.37
N SER A 150 12.96 -6.25 -25.03
CA SER A 150 13.22 -7.54 -24.36
C SER A 150 14.12 -7.44 -23.12
N PRO A 151 15.23 -6.66 -23.11
CA PRO A 151 16.03 -6.49 -21.88
C PRO A 151 15.26 -5.79 -20.75
N GLN A 152 14.42 -4.80 -21.06
CA GLN A 152 13.60 -4.12 -20.06
C GLN A 152 12.53 -5.03 -19.49
N LEU A 153 11.90 -5.85 -20.33
CA LEU A 153 10.97 -6.89 -19.89
C LEU A 153 11.66 -7.89 -18.95
N MET A 154 12.91 -8.28 -19.21
CA MET A 154 13.66 -9.13 -18.29
C MET A 154 13.84 -8.48 -16.92
N VAL A 155 14.13 -7.18 -16.86
CA VAL A 155 14.23 -6.43 -15.60
C VAL A 155 12.88 -6.36 -14.88
N ILE A 156 11.78 -6.09 -15.59
CA ILE A 156 10.42 -6.10 -15.00
C ILE A 156 10.13 -7.46 -14.38
N ARG A 157 10.37 -8.53 -15.14
CA ARG A 157 10.16 -9.91 -14.71
C ARG A 157 10.98 -10.26 -13.46
N ASP A 158 12.21 -9.77 -13.43
CA ASP A 158 13.09 -9.91 -12.29
C ASP A 158 12.58 -9.17 -11.04
N ILE A 159 12.14 -7.91 -11.18
CA ILE A 159 11.54 -7.12 -10.09
C ILE A 159 10.34 -7.86 -9.47
N LEU A 160 9.46 -8.41 -10.31
CA LEU A 160 8.28 -9.15 -9.85
C LEU A 160 8.67 -10.43 -9.10
N ALA A 161 9.65 -11.18 -9.64
CA ALA A 161 10.17 -12.39 -9.01
C ALA A 161 10.85 -12.10 -7.67
N GLU A 162 11.60 -11.00 -7.59
CA GLU A 162 12.21 -10.52 -6.35
C GLU A 162 11.14 -10.21 -5.29
N CYS A 163 10.01 -9.65 -5.71
CA CYS A 163 8.85 -9.38 -4.85
C CYS A 163 8.04 -10.64 -4.51
N ASP A 164 8.43 -11.84 -4.95
CA ASP A 164 7.77 -13.13 -4.69
C ASP A 164 6.25 -13.13 -4.99
N GLY A 165 5.84 -12.36 -6.01
CA GLY A 165 4.42 -12.20 -6.38
C GLY A 165 3.59 -11.43 -5.37
N VAL A 166 4.20 -10.64 -4.47
CA VAL A 166 3.51 -9.59 -3.71
C VAL A 166 3.11 -8.41 -4.62
N VAL A 167 3.80 -8.26 -5.75
CA VAL A 167 3.53 -7.24 -6.77
C VAL A 167 3.07 -7.93 -8.06
N ARG A 168 2.06 -7.34 -8.69
CA ARG A 168 1.58 -7.67 -10.03
C ARG A 168 1.88 -6.52 -10.98
N TRP A 169 2.20 -6.86 -12.23
CA TRP A 169 2.34 -5.92 -13.33
C TRP A 169 1.12 -5.98 -14.24
N GLY A 170 0.49 -4.83 -14.50
CA GLY A 170 -0.71 -4.72 -15.32
C GLY A 170 -0.50 -5.00 -16.80
N GLY A 171 0.75 -5.09 -17.27
CA GLY A 171 1.05 -5.52 -18.65
C GLY A 171 0.67 -6.98 -18.95
N ASP A 172 0.44 -7.80 -17.91
CA ASP A 172 -0.04 -9.19 -18.05
C ASP A 172 -1.56 -9.35 -18.01
N ASP A 173 -2.31 -8.26 -17.81
CA ASP A 173 -3.78 -8.30 -17.75
C ASP A 173 -4.38 -8.43 -19.15
N ASP A 174 -5.60 -8.99 -19.26
CA ASP A 174 -6.36 -9.09 -20.52
C ASP A 174 -6.49 -7.77 -21.27
N ARG A 175 -6.60 -6.66 -20.52
CA ARG A 175 -6.40 -5.31 -21.04
C ARG A 175 -5.10 -4.79 -20.45
N PRO A 176 -3.98 -4.86 -21.20
CA PRO A 176 -2.67 -4.48 -20.68
C PRO A 176 -2.67 -3.05 -20.16
N TYR A 177 -2.02 -2.82 -19.03
CA TYR A 177 -1.65 -1.49 -18.57
C TYR A 177 -0.21 -1.54 -18.10
N GLU A 178 0.72 -1.46 -19.05
CA GLU A 178 2.16 -1.65 -18.85
C GLU A 178 2.80 -0.63 -17.87
N ALA A 179 2.16 0.51 -17.60
CA ALA A 179 2.59 1.43 -16.56
C ALA A 179 2.34 0.90 -15.14
N LEU A 180 1.35 0.03 -14.95
CA LEU A 180 0.74 -0.21 -13.64
C LEU A 180 1.45 -1.34 -12.88
N PHE A 181 1.84 -1.05 -11.65
CA PHE A 181 2.32 -2.01 -10.67
C PHE A 181 1.44 -1.93 -9.43
N SER A 182 0.89 -3.05 -8.97
CA SER A 182 -0.02 -3.09 -7.81
C SER A 182 0.32 -4.21 -6.84
N ILE A 183 -0.01 -4.01 -5.57
CA ILE A 183 0.02 -5.08 -4.57
C ILE A 183 -1.00 -6.15 -4.96
N ASP A 184 -0.55 -7.41 -4.99
CA ASP A 184 -1.28 -8.60 -5.46
C ASP A 184 -1.77 -9.49 -4.31
N VAL A 185 -1.69 -8.99 -3.08
CA VAL A 185 -2.06 -9.71 -1.86
C VAL A 185 -3.03 -8.87 -1.01
N PRO A 186 -3.96 -9.51 -0.29
CA PRO A 186 -4.89 -8.80 0.57
C PRO A 186 -4.17 -8.22 1.81
N PRO A 187 -4.81 -7.27 2.52
CA PRO A 187 -4.31 -6.79 3.80
C PRO A 187 -4.04 -7.93 4.78
N GLY A 188 -2.87 -7.92 5.43
CA GLY A 188 -2.48 -8.92 6.42
C GLY A 188 -1.88 -10.21 5.86
N ASP A 189 -1.66 -10.33 4.54
CA ASP A 189 -0.92 -11.46 3.97
C ASP A 189 0.55 -11.45 4.44
N LYS A 190 1.00 -12.58 5.00
CA LYS A 190 2.36 -12.73 5.56
C LYS A 190 3.45 -12.47 4.52
N ARG A 191 3.22 -12.77 3.24
CA ARG A 191 4.20 -12.56 2.17
C ARG A 191 4.61 -11.09 2.03
N LEU A 192 3.66 -10.17 2.25
CA LEU A 192 3.95 -8.74 2.24
C LEU A 192 4.91 -8.37 3.38
N THR A 193 4.61 -8.79 4.60
CA THR A 193 5.47 -8.52 5.77
C THR A 193 6.84 -9.17 5.64
N ASP A 194 6.92 -10.41 5.13
CA ASP A 194 8.20 -11.10 4.88
C ASP A 194 9.05 -10.38 3.83
N LEU A 195 8.43 -9.91 2.74
CA LEU A 195 9.10 -9.10 1.72
C LEU A 195 9.64 -7.80 2.34
N VAL A 196 8.83 -7.09 3.11
CA VAL A 196 9.23 -5.84 3.75
C VAL A 196 10.40 -6.04 4.71
N ALA A 197 10.39 -7.11 5.51
CA ALA A 197 11.52 -7.44 6.39
C ALA A 197 12.80 -7.64 5.58
N ARG A 198 12.74 -8.37 4.46
CA ARG A 198 13.87 -8.57 3.56
C ARG A 198 14.36 -7.26 2.93
N LEU A 199 13.46 -6.42 2.43
CA LEU A 199 13.82 -5.13 1.83
C LEU A 199 14.48 -4.17 2.83
N ARG A 200 14.00 -4.17 4.09
CA ARG A 200 14.60 -3.37 5.17
C ARG A 200 16.00 -3.87 5.53
N ASN A 201 16.21 -5.17 5.63
CA ASN A 201 17.54 -5.74 5.90
C ASN A 201 18.55 -5.36 4.81
N TRP A 202 18.14 -5.26 3.55
CA TRP A 202 19.03 -4.81 2.47
C TRP A 202 19.46 -3.35 2.58
N ALA A 203 18.68 -2.48 3.24
CA ALA A 203 19.12 -1.12 3.50
C ALA A 203 20.35 -1.08 4.43
N ASP A 204 20.55 -2.13 5.23
CA ASP A 204 21.66 -2.28 6.16
C ASP A 204 22.83 -3.10 5.57
N GLU A 205 22.66 -3.70 4.38
CA GLU A 205 23.67 -4.53 3.70
C GLU A 205 24.34 -3.79 2.52
N PRO A 206 25.63 -3.45 2.61
CA PRO A 206 26.35 -2.84 1.49
C PRO A 206 26.33 -3.72 0.24
N GLY A 207 25.83 -3.18 -0.87
CA GLY A 207 25.75 -3.90 -2.15
C GLY A 207 24.47 -4.71 -2.36
N ALA A 208 23.47 -4.59 -1.49
CA ALA A 208 22.11 -5.10 -1.69
C ALA A 208 21.11 -3.98 -2.04
N GLY A 209 20.02 -4.32 -2.72
CA GLY A 209 18.92 -3.40 -3.03
C GLY A 209 18.95 -2.73 -4.42
N PRO A 210 18.06 -1.74 -4.66
CA PRO A 210 17.90 -1.12 -5.98
C PRO A 210 19.18 -0.50 -6.54
N GLY A 211 19.43 -0.70 -7.83
CA GLY A 211 20.61 -0.15 -8.52
C GLY A 211 21.91 -0.94 -8.30
N THR A 212 21.85 -2.08 -7.60
CA THR A 212 22.98 -3.02 -7.52
C THR A 212 23.10 -3.81 -8.83
N ARG A 213 24.33 -4.17 -9.22
CA ARG A 213 24.54 -4.99 -10.43
C ARG A 213 24.02 -6.39 -10.16
N VAL A 214 22.84 -6.71 -10.66
CA VAL A 214 22.30 -8.06 -10.63
C VAL A 214 22.27 -8.65 -12.03
N ASP A 215 22.71 -9.91 -12.15
CA ASP A 215 22.60 -10.64 -13.40
C ASP A 215 21.15 -11.10 -13.61
N VAL A 216 20.39 -10.31 -14.35
CA VAL A 216 19.00 -10.62 -14.74
C VAL A 216 18.92 -11.79 -15.72
N ALA A 217 20.04 -12.18 -16.35
CA ALA A 217 20.10 -13.34 -17.24
C ALA A 217 20.39 -14.66 -16.48
N ASP A 218 20.70 -14.59 -15.18
CA ASP A 218 20.89 -15.77 -14.33
C ASP A 218 19.74 -16.76 -14.48
N ALA A 219 20.08 -18.04 -14.64
CA ALA A 219 19.11 -19.08 -14.97
C ALA A 219 18.07 -19.28 -13.86
N LYS A 220 18.47 -19.15 -12.59
CA LYS A 220 17.56 -19.32 -11.44
C LYS A 220 16.59 -18.16 -11.36
N ARG A 221 17.05 -16.91 -11.55
CA ARG A 221 16.17 -15.72 -11.57
C ARG A 221 15.17 -15.80 -12.72
N ARG A 222 15.62 -16.16 -13.92
CA ARG A 222 14.72 -16.36 -15.07
C ARG A 222 13.69 -17.45 -14.82
N ALA A 223 14.08 -18.58 -14.24
CA ALA A 223 13.14 -19.65 -13.91
C ALA A 223 12.07 -19.21 -12.89
N ALA A 224 12.48 -18.49 -11.84
CA ALA A 224 11.55 -17.93 -10.86
C ALA A 224 10.57 -16.93 -11.51
N ALA A 225 11.06 -16.07 -12.39
CA ALA A 225 10.24 -15.10 -13.09
C ALA A 225 9.24 -15.73 -14.06
N THR A 226 9.64 -16.74 -14.85
CA THR A 226 8.72 -17.49 -15.71
C THR A 226 7.67 -18.26 -14.90
N ALA A 227 8.06 -18.84 -13.76
CA ALA A 227 7.11 -19.52 -12.88
C ALA A 227 6.07 -18.54 -12.29
N LEU A 228 6.52 -17.35 -11.88
CA LEU A 228 5.64 -16.30 -11.38
C LEU A 228 4.69 -15.78 -12.46
N GLU A 229 5.19 -15.46 -13.66
CA GLU A 229 4.38 -15.00 -14.78
C GLU A 229 3.24 -15.98 -15.09
N ARG A 230 3.55 -17.28 -15.17
CA ARG A 230 2.55 -18.33 -15.39
C ARG A 230 1.51 -18.40 -14.27
N ARG A 231 1.89 -18.11 -13.03
CA ARG A 231 0.98 -18.08 -11.88
C ARG A 231 0.03 -16.89 -11.96
N GLN A 232 0.56 -15.70 -12.23
CA GLN A 232 -0.22 -14.46 -12.27
C GLN A 232 -1.12 -14.35 -13.51
N LYS A 233 -0.71 -14.91 -14.64
CA LYS A 233 -1.58 -15.00 -15.84
C LYS A 233 -2.79 -15.92 -15.66
N LYS A 234 -2.74 -16.89 -14.74
CA LYS A 234 -3.90 -17.76 -14.44
C LYS A 234 -4.98 -17.06 -13.62
N THR A 235 -4.64 -15.96 -12.96
CA THR A 235 -5.54 -15.18 -12.11
C THR A 235 -5.86 -13.81 -12.71
N ALA A 236 -5.43 -13.57 -13.96
CA ALA A 236 -5.68 -12.37 -14.74
C ALA A 236 -7.15 -12.33 -15.21
#